data_AF-A0A0F3ISD3-F1
#
_entry.id   AF-A0A0F3ISD3-F1
#
_cell.length_a   1.000
_cell.length_b   1.000
_cell.length_c   1.000
_cell.angle_alpha   90.00
_cell.angle_beta   90.00
_cell.angle_gamma   90.00
#
_symmetry.space_group_name_H-M   'P 1'
#
loop_
_entity.id
_entity.type
_entity.pdbx_description
1 polymer ?
#
loop_
_entity_poly.entity_id
_entity_poly.type
_entity_poly.pdbx_seq_one_letter_code
_entity_poly.pdbx_strand_id
1 'polypeptide(L)' 'ALADYLSGLLIGAEVAAALPECGSGPVPVIASAALADRYAWALTLRGYTAQPISGDAAAVAGLARFATAYLSQGR' A
#
# COMPACT_ATOMS: atom_id res chain seq x y z
N ALA A 1 6.57 10.81 -19.98
CA ALA A 1 5.58 11.88 -20.23
C ALA A 1 4.14 11.35 -20.26
N LEU A 2 3.67 10.67 -21.33
CA LEU A 2 2.30 10.14 -21.38
C LEU A 2 2.04 9.04 -20.32
N ALA A 3 2.96 8.10 -20.18
CA ALA A 3 2.83 7.02 -19.19
C ALA A 3 2.76 7.54 -17.75
N ASP A 4 3.57 8.55 -17.42
CA ASP A 4 3.55 9.17 -16.08
C ASP A 4 2.25 9.94 -15.84
N TYR A 5 1.75 10.65 -16.86
CA TYR A 5 0.46 11.33 -16.81
C TYR A 5 -0.69 10.35 -16.57
N LEU A 6 -0.74 9.26 -17.34
CA LEU A 6 -1.77 8.22 -17.18
C LEU A 6 -1.66 7.53 -15.82
N SER A 7 -0.43 7.25 -15.36
CA SER A 7 -0.22 6.69 -14.01
C SER A 7 -0.76 7.62 -12.94
N GLY A 8 -0.50 8.93 -13.02
CA GLY A 8 -1.02 9.91 -12.06
C GLY A 8 -2.54 10.03 -12.11
N LEU A 9 -3.13 10.05 -13.31
CA LEU A 9 -4.58 10.13 -13.50
C LEU A 9 -5.29 8.92 -12.87
N LEU A 10 -4.78 7.71 -13.10
CA LEU A 10 -5.39 6.48 -12.59
C LEU A 10 -5.21 6.34 -11.07
N ILE A 11 -4.02 6.60 -10.54
CA ILE A 11 -3.77 6.56 -9.08
C ILE A 11 -4.65 7.58 -8.36
N GLY A 12 -4.77 8.80 -8.90
CA GLY A 12 -5.62 9.83 -8.32
C GLY A 12 -7.10 9.43 -8.29
N ALA A 13 -7.59 8.82 -9.38
CA ALA A 13 -8.97 8.33 -9.45
C ALA A 13 -9.23 7.18 -8.46
N GLU A 14 -8.30 6.24 -8.34
CA GLU A 14 -8.40 5.12 -7.39
C GLU A 14 -8.39 5.62 -5.95
N VAL A 15 -7.47 6.51 -5.58
CA VAL A 15 -7.42 7.09 -4.23
C VAL A 15 -8.72 7.83 -3.93
N ALA A 16 -9.21 8.68 -4.84
CA ALA A 16 -10.46 9.41 -4.62
C ALA A 16 -11.66 8.49 -4.36
N ALA A 17 -11.70 7.33 -5.02
CA ALA A 17 -12.75 6.32 -4.83
C ALA A 17 -12.61 5.53 -3.52
N ALA A 18 -11.38 5.25 -3.07
CA ALA A 18 -11.11 4.45 -1.87
C ALA A 18 -11.19 5.23 -0.54
N LEU A 19 -10.96 6.55 -0.57
CA LEU A 19 -10.91 7.38 0.65
C LEU A 19 -12.17 7.36 1.54
N PRO A 20 -13.40 7.25 1.02
CA PRO A 20 -14.59 7.12 1.88
C PRO A 20 -14.56 5.90 2.82
N GLU A 21 -13.78 4.88 2.49
CA GLU A 21 -13.60 3.67 3.30
C GLU A 21 -12.44 3.81 4.30
N CYS A 22 -11.62 4.85 4.16
CA CYS A 22 -10.47 5.10 5.02
C CYS A 22 -10.90 5.76 6.34
N GLY A 23 -10.39 5.24 7.46
CA GLY A 23 -10.48 5.90 8.75
C GLY A 23 -9.62 7.17 8.86
N SER A 24 -9.56 7.75 10.05
CA SER A 24 -8.77 8.97 10.32
C SER A 24 -7.28 8.74 10.56
N GLY A 25 -6.83 7.48 10.59
CA GLY A 25 -5.43 7.12 10.81
C GLY A 25 -4.58 7.17 9.53
N PRO A 26 -3.25 7.01 9.66
CA PRO A 26 -2.37 6.85 8.50
C PRO A 26 -2.80 5.67 7.64
N VAL A 27 -2.85 5.86 6.32
CA VAL A 27 -3.25 4.84 5.36
C VAL A 27 -2.04 3.96 5.03
N PRO A 28 -2.07 2.65 5.34
CA PRO A 28 -0.97 1.75 4.98
C PRO A 28 -0.87 1.60 3.47
N VAL A 29 0.33 1.79 2.91
CA VAL A 29 0.61 1.59 1.49
C VAL A 29 1.66 0.50 1.34
N ILE A 30 1.21 -0.72 1.04
CA ILE A 30 2.09 -1.89 0.86
C ILE A 30 2.46 -1.99 -0.61
N ALA A 31 3.68 -1.59 -0.96
CA ALA A 31 4.12 -1.55 -2.35
C ALA A 31 5.66 -1.54 -2.47
N SER A 32 6.16 -1.50 -3.70
CA SER A 32 7.55 -1.07 -3.96
C SER A 32 7.72 0.41 -3.62
N ALA A 33 8.95 0.85 -3.31
CA ALA A 33 9.22 2.23 -2.87
C ALA A 33 8.68 3.27 -3.86
N ALA A 34 9.01 3.14 -5.16
CA ALA A 34 8.59 4.11 -6.17
C ALA A 34 7.06 4.18 -6.35
N LEU A 35 6.35 3.07 -6.16
CA LEU A 35 4.88 3.07 -6.23
C LEU A 35 4.28 3.64 -4.93
N ALA A 36 4.85 3.30 -3.78
CA ALA A 36 4.45 3.84 -2.50
C ALA A 36 4.54 5.37 -2.47
N ASP A 37 5.58 5.96 -3.06
CA ASP A 37 5.75 7.41 -3.16
C ASP A 37 4.63 8.07 -3.99
N ARG A 38 4.19 7.44 -5.09
CA ARG A 38 3.10 7.96 -5.92
C ARG A 38 1.76 7.96 -5.18
N TYR A 39 1.46 6.88 -4.47
CA TYR A 39 0.26 6.79 -3.64
C TYR A 39 0.35 7.72 -2.42
N ALA A 40 1.50 7.83 -1.78
CA ALA A 40 1.72 8.74 -0.66
C ALA A 40 1.48 10.20 -1.06
N TRP A 41 1.97 10.58 -2.23
CA TRP A 41 1.72 11.90 -2.79
C TRP A 41 0.23 12.13 -3.07
N ALA A 42 -0.45 11.17 -3.74
CA ALA A 42 -1.88 11.26 -4.02
C ALA A 42 -2.75 11.35 -2.75
N LEU A 43 -2.41 10.57 -1.71
CA LEU A 43 -3.07 10.62 -0.40
C LEU A 43 -2.85 11.97 0.30
N THR A 44 -1.63 12.51 0.24
CA THR A 44 -1.28 13.81 0.82
C THR A 44 -2.09 14.95 0.19
N LEU A 45 -2.31 14.91 -1.13
CA LEU A 45 -3.17 15.87 -1.84
C LEU A 45 -4.64 15.84 -1.37
N ARG A 46 -5.05 14.78 -0.69
CA ARG A 46 -6.40 14.61 -0.14
C ARG A 46 -6.47 14.78 1.39
N GLY A 47 -5.36 15.19 2.02
CA GLY A 47 -5.27 15.42 3.46
C GLY A 47 -5.03 14.16 4.29
N TYR A 48 -4.66 13.04 3.67
CA TYR A 48 -4.35 11.79 4.36
C TYR A 48 -2.84 11.60 4.48
N THR A 49 -2.42 11.02 5.60
CA THR A 49 -1.03 10.60 5.80
C THR A 49 -0.87 9.17 5.29
N ALA A 50 0.13 8.91 4.46
CA ALA A 50 0.48 7.55 4.06
C ALA A 50 1.49 6.94 5.04
N GLN A 51 1.38 5.63 5.26
CA GLN A 51 2.36 4.81 5.96
C GLN A 51 2.94 3.79 4.98
N PRO A 52 4.09 4.07 4.33
CA PRO A 52 4.68 3.15 3.38
C PRO A 52 5.20 1.90 4.08
N ILE A 53 4.90 0.74 3.50
CA ILE A 53 5.34 -0.58 3.94
C ILE A 53 5.94 -1.29 2.73
N SER A 54 7.15 -1.84 2.87
CA SER A 54 7.78 -2.63 1.80
C SER A 54 6.93 -3.87 1.50
N GLY A 55 6.51 -4.01 0.24
CA GLY A 55 5.77 -5.18 -0.22
C GLY A 55 6.56 -6.49 -0.05
N ASP A 56 7.85 -6.48 -0.36
CA ASP A 56 8.71 -7.65 -0.23
C ASP A 56 8.85 -8.07 1.24
N ALA A 57 9.09 -7.10 2.13
CA ALA A 57 9.19 -7.37 3.56
C ALA A 57 7.86 -7.89 4.13
N ALA A 58 6.73 -7.33 3.69
CA ALA A 58 5.40 -7.78 4.09
C ALA A 58 5.11 -9.21 3.61
N ALA A 59 5.50 -9.55 2.38
CA ALA A 59 5.34 -10.89 1.83
C ALA A 59 6.17 -11.92 2.61
N VAL A 60 7.45 -11.63 2.88
CA VAL A 60 8.33 -12.50 3.67
C VAL A 60 7.78 -12.68 5.08
N ALA A 61 7.37 -11.60 5.75
CA ALA A 61 6.80 -11.68 7.09
C ALA A 61 5.51 -12.51 7.11
N GLY A 62 4.64 -12.35 6.11
CA GLY A 62 3.43 -13.15 5.97
C GLY A 62 3.73 -14.64 5.81
N LEU A 63 4.61 -15.01 4.88
CA LEU A 63 5.01 -16.40 4.63
C LEU A 63 5.65 -17.02 5.87
N ALA A 64 6.54 -16.31 6.55
CA ALA A 64 7.17 -16.78 7.78
C ALA A 64 6.13 -17.07 8.87
N ARG A 65 5.15 -16.17 9.05
CA ARG A 65 4.05 -16.38 10.01
C ARG A 65 3.21 -17.62 9.67
N PHE A 66 2.88 -17.81 8.40
CA PHE A 66 2.17 -19.02 7.96
C PHE A 66 2.98 -20.28 8.21
N ALA A 67 4.27 -20.30 7.87
CA ALA A 67 5.14 -21.45 8.08
C ALA A 67 5.26 -21.81 9.56
N THR A 68 5.46 -20.83 10.45
CA THR A 68 5.52 -21.06 11.90
C THR A 68 4.20 -21.64 12.42
N ALA A 69 3.06 -21.10 11.99
CA ALA A 69 1.75 -21.63 12.37
C ALA A 69 1.57 -23.08 11.89
N TYR A 70 1.93 -23.36 10.63
CA TYR A 70 1.83 -24.70 10.05
C TYR A 70 2.68 -25.72 10.81
N LEU A 71 3.95 -25.40 11.07
CA LEU A 71 4.87 -26.30 11.79
C LEU A 71 4.43 -26.52 13.25
N SER A 72 3.84 -25.51 13.89
CA SER A 72 3.31 -25.65 15.26
C SER A 72 2.11 -26.61 15.35
N GLN A 73 1.45 -26.91 14.23
CA GLN A 73 0.31 -27.83 14.16
C GLN A 73 0.72 -29.30 13.96
N GLY A 74 2.02 -29.64 13.97
CA GLY A 74 2.49 -31.02 13.99
C GLY A 74 2.32 -31.78 12.68
N ARG A 75 2.62 -31.13 11.54
CA ARG A 75 2.77 -31.77 10.23
C ARG A 75 4.11 -31.47 9.59
#